data_AF-A0A2W2FBI2-F1
#
_entry.id   AF-A0A2W2FBI2-F1
#
_cell.length_a   1.000
_cell.length_b   1.000
_cell.length_c   1.000
_cell.angle_alpha   90.00
_cell.angle_beta   90.00
_cell.angle_gamma   90.00
#
_symmetry.space_group_name_H-M   'P 1'
#
loop_
_entity.id
_entity.type
_entity.pdbx_description
1 polymer ?
#
loop_
_entity_poly.entity_id
_entity_poly.type
_entity_poly.pdbx_seq_one_letter_code
_entity_poly.pdbx_strand_id
1 'polypeptide(L)' 'MTGTVQCVVLDCADVLELAEFYRHLLGGEINKPDPRWSLDDDWATLHVPGGLVLCFQRVPDHRPPIWG' A
#
# COMPACT_ATOMS: atom_id res chain seq x y z
N MET A 1 15.80 -8.14 21.58
CA MET A 1 14.78 -8.48 20.56
C MET A 1 15.03 -7.61 19.34
N THR A 2 15.13 -8.21 18.16
CA THR A 2 15.26 -7.49 16.88
C THR A 2 13.97 -7.67 16.09
N GLY A 3 13.30 -6.57 15.76
CA GLY A 3 12.12 -6.57 14.88
C GLY A 3 12.54 -6.48 13.41
N THR A 4 11.69 -6.98 12.51
CA THR A 4 11.83 -6.80 11.06
C THR A 4 10.70 -5.91 10.54
N VAL A 5 11.00 -5.02 9.60
CA VAL A 5 9.98 -4.22 8.92
C VAL A 5 9.21 -5.13 7.97
N GLN A 6 7.88 -5.14 8.09
CA GLN A 6 7.02 -5.99 7.25
C GLN A 6 6.41 -5.24 6.06
N CYS A 7 6.12 -3.96 6.20
CA CYS A 7 5.53 -3.13 5.14
C CYS A 7 5.75 -1.64 5.40
N VAL A 8 5.45 -0.84 4.39
CA VAL A 8 5.27 0.61 4.50
C VAL A 8 3.82 0.93 4.17
N VAL A 9 3.16 1.73 5.00
CA VAL A 9 1.76 2.14 4.79
C VAL A 9 1.76 3.58 4.30
N LEU A 10 0.99 3.85 3.24
CA LEU A 10 0.78 5.18 2.68
C LEU A 10 -0.69 5.58 2.86
N ASP A 11 -0.91 6.71 3.52
CA ASP A 11 -2.24 7.32 3.60
C ASP A 11 -2.64 7.89 2.24
N CYS A 12 -3.90 7.69 1.86
CA CYS A 12 -4.42 8.13 0.58
C CYS A 12 -5.94 8.37 0.63
N ALA A 13 -6.47 9.02 -0.41
CA ALA A 13 -7.92 9.17 -0.56
C ALA A 13 -8.56 7.91 -1.19
N ASP A 14 -7.86 7.28 -2.14
CA ASP A 14 -8.28 6.06 -2.81
C ASP A 14 -7.15 5.03 -2.80
N VAL A 15 -7.41 3.89 -2.15
CA VAL A 15 -6.41 2.83 -1.94
C VAL A 15 -6.07 2.08 -3.23
N LEU A 16 -7.02 1.91 -4.14
CA LEU A 16 -6.78 1.18 -5.39
C LEU A 16 -6.13 2.07 -6.44
N GLU A 17 -6.51 3.35 -6.51
CA GLU A 17 -5.88 4.31 -7.42
C GLU A 17 -4.38 4.44 -7.12
N LEU A 18 -4.02 4.63 -5.84
CA LEU A 18 -2.62 4.75 -5.47
C LEU A 18 -1.86 3.42 -5.60
N ALA A 19 -2.50 2.29 -5.29
CA ALA A 19 -1.90 0.97 -5.50
C ALA A 19 -1.60 0.71 -6.97
N GLU A 20 -2.52 1.02 -7.88
CA GLU A 20 -2.31 0.88 -9.32
C GLU A 20 -1.20 1.82 -9.82
N PHE A 21 -1.14 3.07 -9.35
CA PHE A 21 -0.03 3.96 -9.67
C PHE A 21 1.33 3.32 -9.33
N TYR A 22 1.49 2.83 -8.09
CA TYR A 22 2.74 2.19 -7.67
C TYR A 22 3.00 0.85 -8.36
N ARG A 23 1.95 0.09 -8.72
CA ARG A 23 2.10 -1.13 -9.51
C ARG A 23 2.63 -0.82 -10.91
N HIS A 24 2.18 0.25 -11.56
CA HIS A 24 2.72 0.65 -12.87
C HIS A 24 4.19 1.07 -12.77
N LEU A 25 4.61 1.66 -11.65
CA LEU A 25 5.99 2.09 -11.42
C LEU A 25 6.93 0.94 -11.01
N LEU A 26 6.46 0.05 -10.13
CA LEU A 26 7.29 -0.94 -9.43
C LEU A 26 7.00 -2.39 -9.87
N GLY A 27 5.92 -2.62 -10.62
CA GLY A 27 5.38 -3.94 -10.89
C GLY A 27 4.70 -4.57 -9.66
N GLY A 28 4.47 -5.87 -9.73
CA GLY A 28 3.91 -6.66 -8.62
C GLY A 28 2.42 -6.95 -8.71
N GLU A 29 1.89 -7.50 -7.62
CA GLU A 29 0.51 -7.95 -7.50
C GLU A 29 -0.21 -7.13 -6.42
N ILE A 30 -1.34 -6.52 -6.79
CA ILE A 30 -2.22 -5.83 -5.85
C ILE A 30 -3.10 -6.88 -5.17
N ASN A 31 -3.32 -6.73 -3.86
CA ASN A 31 -4.26 -7.53 -3.08
C ASN A 31 -4.00 -9.05 -3.17
N LYS A 32 -2.72 -9.42 -3.29
CA LYS A 32 -2.32 -10.83 -3.27
C LYS A 32 -2.75 -11.45 -1.94
N PRO A 33 -3.49 -12.58 -1.94
CA PRO A 33 -3.94 -13.23 -0.72
C PRO A 33 -2.76 -13.54 0.21
N ASP A 34 -2.82 -13.01 1.43
CA ASP A 34 -1.82 -13.25 2.46
C ASP A 34 -2.45 -13.02 3.85
N PRO A 35 -2.29 -13.97 4.78
CA PRO A 35 -2.95 -13.94 6.08
C PRO A 35 -2.50 -12.78 6.99
N ARG A 36 -1.46 -12.04 6.64
CA ARG A 36 -0.99 -10.87 7.40
C ARG A 36 -1.89 -9.66 7.26
N TRP A 37 -2.72 -9.60 6.21
CA TRP A 37 -3.56 -8.43 5.92
C TRP A 37 -5.01 -8.83 5.69
N SER A 38 -5.92 -8.00 6.20
CA SER A 38 -7.31 -8.01 5.79
C SER A 38 -7.49 -6.92 4.75
N LEU A 39 -8.15 -7.24 3.64
CA LEU A 39 -8.41 -6.31 2.56
C LEU A 39 -9.87 -5.86 2.63
N ASP A 40 -10.13 -4.60 2.33
CA ASP A 40 -11.47 -4.01 2.25
C ASP A 40 -11.42 -2.74 1.39
N ASP A 41 -12.52 -1.98 1.36
CA ASP A 41 -12.62 -0.77 0.57
C ASP A 41 -11.64 0.32 1.06
N ASP A 42 -11.17 0.27 2.30
CA ASP A 42 -10.29 1.25 2.94
C ASP A 42 -8.83 0.76 3.08
N TRP A 43 -8.53 -0.45 2.61
CA TRP A 43 -7.20 -1.06 2.69
C TRP A 43 -6.83 -1.91 1.47
N ALA A 44 -5.71 -1.56 0.82
CA ALA A 44 -5.13 -2.34 -0.26
C ALA A 44 -3.64 -2.64 -0.01
N THR A 45 -3.13 -3.71 -0.63
CA THR A 45 -1.71 -4.07 -0.60
C THR A 45 -1.12 -4.16 -2.01
N LEU A 46 0.16 -3.84 -2.16
CA LEU A 46 0.97 -4.11 -3.36
C LEU A 46 2.21 -4.90 -2.96
N HIS A 47 2.33 -6.10 -3.53
CA HIS A 47 3.43 -7.01 -3.27
C HIS A 47 4.45 -6.87 -4.40
N VAL A 48 5.49 -6.08 -4.16
CA VAL A 48 6.51 -5.80 -5.17
C VAL A 48 7.53 -6.94 -5.26
N PRO A 49 8.21 -7.11 -6.42
CA PRO A 49 9.34 -8.02 -6.52
C PRO A 49 10.40 -7.71 -5.44
N GLY A 50 10.92 -8.74 -4.77
CA GLY A 50 11.90 -8.59 -3.68
C GLY A 50 11.30 -8.62 -2.27
N GLY A 51 9.99 -8.76 -2.13
CA GLY A 51 9.33 -9.12 -0.87
C GLY A 51 8.91 -7.95 0.01
N LEU A 52 9.19 -6.71 -0.40
CA LEU A 52 8.58 -5.53 0.20
C LEU A 52 7.07 -5.51 -0.11
N VAL A 53 6.29 -5.02 0.86
CA VAL A 53 4.85 -4.80 0.69
C VAL A 53 4.58 -3.33 0.96
N LEU A 54 3.93 -2.67 0.00
CA LEU A 54 3.31 -1.37 0.22
C LEU A 54 1.85 -1.61 0.60
N CYS A 55 1.39 -0.93 1.63
CA CYS A 55 -0.01 -0.90 2.03
C CYS A 55 -0.56 0.50 1.79
N PHE A 56 -1.83 0.58 1.46
CA PHE A 56 -2.53 1.82 1.18
C PHE A 56 -3.74 1.90 2.09
N GLN A 57 -3.82 2.98 2.86
CA GLN A 57 -4.89 3.20 3.83
C GLN A 57 -5.72 4.40 3.41
N ARG A 58 -7.04 4.23 3.31
CA ARG A 58 -7.94 5.36 3.09
C ARG A 58 -7.99 6.24 4.34
N VAL A 59 -7.84 7.54 4.16
CA VAL A 59 -8.09 8.55 5.19
C VAL A 59 -9.12 9.55 4.66
N PRO A 60 -10.29 9.73 5.32
CA PRO A 60 -11.41 10.54 4.81
C PRO A 60 -11.07 11.98 4.45
N ASP A 61 -10.10 12.59 5.13
CA ASP A 61 -9.61 13.95 4.90
C ASP A 61 -8.15 13.98 4.42
N HIS A 62 -7.74 12.97 3.63
CA HIS A 62 -6.38 12.88 3.14
C HIS A 62 -6.00 14.15 2.34
N ARG A 63 -4.90 14.80 2.77
CA ARG A 63 -4.31 15.94 2.06
C ARG A 63 -3.00 15.49 1.44
N PRO A 64 -2.90 15.45 0.10
CA PRO A 64 -1.67 15.05 -0.54
C PRO A 64 -0.53 16.01 -0.19
N PRO A 65 0.71 15.51 -0.04
CA PRO A 65 1.86 16.36 0.23
C PRO A 65 2.08 17.36 -0.92
N ILE A 66 2.35 18.61 -0.55
CA ILE A 66 2.74 19.65 -1.49
C ILE A 66 4.26 19.65 -1.53
N TRP A 67 4.82 19.27 -2.67
CA TRP A 67 6.26 19.28 -2.91
C TRP A 67 6.61 20.59 -3.63
N GLY A 68 7.39 21.45 -2.98
CA GLY A 68 7.76 22.77 -3.49
C GLY A 68 8.73 23.50 -2.58
#